data_AF-A0A942LA38-F1
#
_entry.id   AF-A0A942LA38-F1
#
_cell.length_a   1.000
_cell.length_b   1.000
_cell.length_c   1.000
_cell.angle_alpha   90.00
_cell.angle_beta   90.00
_cell.angle_gamma   90.00
#
_symmetry.space_group_name_H-M   'P 1'
#
loop_
_entity.id
_entity.type
_entity.pdbx_description
1 polymer ?
#
loop_
_entity_poly.entity_id
_entity_poly.type
_entity_poly.pdbx_seq_one_letter_code
_entity_poly.pdbx_strand_id
1 'polypeptide(L)'
;MPSLSNIAETVQQVAEAITVAVGIETEIVDEELTIIAGTSHFKERRGQKEESGRVEGNYLYARVLREGKTMVVQEATKDFSYDESTLTGTTEELAEICTPIKVGNKTIGIIGLIALKKRQQDYLIKNQSNMVM
;
A
#
# COMPACT_ATOMS: atom_id res chain seq x y z
N MET A 1 6.02 -18.48 12.51
CA MET A 1 5.71 -18.18 11.09
C MET A 1 6.44 -16.90 10.71
N PRO A 2 6.90 -16.72 9.46
CA PRO A 2 7.46 -15.43 9.02
C PRO A 2 6.39 -14.35 9.13
N SER A 3 6.77 -13.20 9.71
CA SER A 3 5.91 -12.04 9.90
C SER A 3 6.74 -10.79 9.66
N LEU A 4 6.17 -9.79 8.99
CA LEU A 4 6.82 -8.50 8.77
C LEU A 4 7.09 -7.75 10.08
N SER A 5 6.21 -7.89 11.08
CA SER A 5 6.34 -7.22 12.37
C SER A 5 7.61 -7.63 13.14
N ASN A 6 8.12 -8.84 12.93
CA ASN A 6 9.36 -9.31 13.56
C ASN A 6 10.61 -8.58 13.05
N ILE A 7 10.52 -7.92 11.91
CA ILE A 7 11.63 -7.19 11.26
C ILE A 7 11.23 -5.76 10.92
N ALA A 8 10.31 -5.16 11.68
CA ALA A 8 9.69 -3.87 11.38
C ALA A 8 10.70 -2.74 11.08
N GLU A 9 11.82 -2.69 11.81
CA GLU A 9 12.87 -1.68 11.56
C GLU A 9 13.54 -1.87 10.18
N THR A 10 13.76 -3.11 9.75
CA THR A 10 14.24 -3.40 8.38
C THR A 10 13.18 -3.06 7.34
N VAL A 11 11.91 -3.34 7.63
CA VAL A 11 10.80 -2.99 6.73
C VAL A 11 10.69 -1.47 6.55
N GLN A 12 10.90 -0.70 7.62
CA GLN A 12 10.98 0.76 7.58
C GLN A 12 12.13 1.27 6.72
N GLN A 13 13.32 0.69 6.86
CA GLN A 13 14.46 1.04 6.01
C GLN A 13 14.19 0.75 4.52
N VAL A 14 13.49 -0.35 4.22
CA VAL A 14 13.08 -0.70 2.84
C VAL A 14 12.09 0.32 2.30
N ALA A 15 11.06 0.69 3.07
CA ALA A 15 10.07 1.69 2.66
C ALA A 15 10.75 3.04 2.35
N GLU A 16 11.68 3.48 3.21
CA GLU A 16 12.45 4.72 3.00
C GLU A 16 13.34 4.64 1.76
N ALA A 17 14.03 3.51 1.54
CA ALA A 17 14.88 3.30 0.38
C ALA A 17 14.09 3.31 -0.94
N ILE A 18 12.90 2.69 -0.97
CA ILE A 18 12.00 2.71 -2.13
C ILE A 18 11.57 4.15 -2.42
N THR A 19 11.09 4.89 -1.41
CA THR A 19 10.67 6.28 -1.57
C THR A 19 11.80 7.17 -2.08
N VAL A 20 13.04 6.98 -1.59
CA VAL A 20 14.21 7.72 -2.09
C VAL A 20 14.53 7.38 -3.55
N ALA A 21 14.46 6.10 -3.93
CA ALA A 21 14.80 5.65 -5.28
C ALA A 21 13.76 6.05 -6.33
N VAL A 22 12.48 6.01 -5.96
CA VAL A 22 11.34 6.17 -6.88
C VAL A 22 10.73 7.58 -6.82
N GLY A 23 10.80 8.24 -5.66
CA GLY A 23 10.17 9.54 -5.43
C GLY A 23 8.66 9.48 -5.18
N ILE A 24 8.14 8.30 -4.83
CA ILE A 24 6.73 8.01 -4.52
C ILE A 24 6.66 7.54 -3.07
N GLU A 25 5.60 7.89 -2.34
CA GLU A 25 5.47 7.44 -0.95
C GLU A 25 5.26 5.93 -0.90
N THR A 26 5.78 5.31 0.16
CA THR A 26 5.70 3.86 0.33
C THR A 26 5.00 3.55 1.64
N GLU A 27 4.09 2.59 1.62
CA GLU A 27 3.49 1.98 2.80
C GLU A 27 3.66 0.46 2.73
N ILE A 28 3.96 -0.16 3.88
CA ILE A 28 4.06 -1.61 4.00
C ILE A 28 3.18 -2.07 5.15
N VAL A 29 2.25 -2.96 4.82
CA VAL A 29 1.20 -3.45 5.71
C VAL A 29 1.29 -4.97 5.81
N ASP A 30 1.06 -5.53 6.99
CA ASP A 30 1.05 -6.98 7.18
C ASP A 30 -0.27 -7.66 6.75
N GLU A 31 -0.28 -8.99 6.86
CA GLU A 31 -1.43 -9.87 6.58
C GLU A 31 -2.68 -9.60 7.43
N GLU A 32 -2.58 -8.82 8.49
CA GLU A 32 -3.72 -8.39 9.32
C GLU A 32 -4.09 -6.92 9.10
N LEU A 33 -3.62 -6.33 8.01
CA LEU A 33 -3.79 -4.92 7.66
C LEU A 33 -3.13 -3.95 8.65
N THR A 34 -2.13 -4.39 9.41
CA THR A 34 -1.39 -3.52 10.33
C THR A 34 -0.26 -2.82 9.60
N ILE A 35 -0.18 -1.49 9.71
CA ILE A 35 0.90 -0.70 9.12
C ILE A 35 2.20 -1.02 9.84
N ILE A 36 3.14 -1.65 9.14
CA ILE A 36 4.45 -2.02 9.68
C ILE A 36 5.47 -0.91 9.44
N ALA A 37 5.38 -0.25 8.29
CA ALA A 37 6.27 0.83 7.90
C ALA A 37 5.62 1.76 6.89
N GLY A 38 6.15 2.98 6.79
CA GLY A 38 5.81 3.86 5.69
C GLY A 38 6.62 5.15 5.66
N THR A 39 6.42 5.96 4.63
CA THR A 39 6.96 7.32 4.50
C THR A 39 5.84 8.36 4.57
N SER A 40 6.18 9.66 4.58
CA SER A 40 5.18 10.72 4.81
C SER A 40 4.37 10.46 6.09
N HIS A 41 3.06 10.73 6.07
CA HIS A 41 2.17 10.52 7.20
C HIS A 41 2.00 9.03 7.58
N PHE A 42 2.28 8.07 6.68
CA PHE A 42 2.18 6.63 6.98
C PHE A 42 3.19 6.20 8.07
N LYS A 43 4.33 6.90 8.18
CA LYS A 43 5.32 6.63 9.24
C LYS A 43 4.75 6.85 10.64
N GLU A 44 3.90 7.85 10.81
CA GLU A 44 3.25 8.19 12.08
C GLU A 44 2.07 7.26 12.39
N ARG A 45 1.53 6.58 11.36
CA ARG A 45 0.42 5.63 11.46
C ARG A 45 0.87 4.20 11.79
N ARG A 46 2.18 3.95 11.98
CA ARG A 46 2.71 2.61 12.31
C ARG A 46 1.96 1.98 13.50
N GLY A 47 1.55 0.73 13.33
CA GLY A 47 0.78 -0.04 14.32
C GLY A 47 -0.73 0.18 14.26
N GLN A 48 -1.22 1.17 13.49
CA GLN A 48 -2.64 1.30 13.18
C GLN A 48 -3.05 0.26 12.13
N LYS A 49 -4.35 0.06 11.98
CA LYS A 49 -4.90 -0.83 10.96
C LYS A 49 -5.53 -0.06 9.82
N GLU A 50 -5.19 -0.45 8.60
CA GLU A 50 -5.90 -0.04 7.40
C GLU A 50 -7.19 -0.82 7.25
N GLU A 51 -8.18 -0.23 6.56
CA GLU A 51 -9.50 -0.83 6.30
C GLU A 51 -10.18 -1.37 7.57
N SER A 52 -9.93 -0.74 8.72
CA SER A 52 -10.37 -1.22 10.04
C SER A 52 -9.97 -2.66 10.38
N GLY A 53 -8.93 -3.21 9.76
CA GLY A 53 -8.49 -4.59 9.94
C GLY A 53 -9.34 -5.64 9.25
N ARG A 54 -10.23 -5.25 8.32
CA ARG A 54 -11.19 -6.15 7.67
C ARG A 54 -10.57 -6.87 6.49
N VAL A 55 -9.78 -7.91 6.75
CA VAL A 55 -9.11 -8.73 5.71
C VAL A 55 -10.10 -9.40 4.73
N GLU A 56 -11.32 -9.70 5.17
CA GLU A 56 -12.40 -10.21 4.31
C GLU A 56 -13.18 -9.10 3.58
N GLY A 57 -12.74 -7.84 3.70
CA GLY A 57 -13.29 -6.68 3.02
C GLY A 57 -13.08 -6.72 1.51
N ASN A 58 -13.60 -5.67 0.86
CA ASN A 58 -13.51 -5.51 -0.59
C ASN A 58 -12.78 -4.23 -1.02
N TYR A 59 -12.03 -3.64 -0.09
CA TYR A 59 -11.14 -2.51 -0.35
C TYR A 59 -9.79 -3.01 -0.90
N LEU A 60 -8.94 -2.09 -1.33
CA LEU A 60 -7.75 -2.41 -2.13
C LEU A 60 -6.82 -3.41 -1.43
N TYR A 61 -6.45 -3.18 -0.17
CA TYR A 61 -5.47 -3.97 0.55
C TYR A 61 -6.01 -5.37 0.87
N ALA A 62 -7.25 -5.48 1.36
CA ALA A 62 -7.90 -6.77 1.57
C ALA A 62 -7.96 -7.61 0.28
N ARG A 63 -8.28 -6.99 -0.86
CA ARG A 63 -8.30 -7.67 -2.16
C ARG A 63 -6.91 -8.13 -2.58
N VAL A 64 -5.89 -7.28 -2.48
CA VAL A 64 -4.51 -7.64 -2.84
C VAL A 64 -3.98 -8.77 -1.95
N LEU A 65 -4.25 -8.72 -0.64
CA LEU A 65 -3.90 -9.79 0.30
C LEU A 65 -4.52 -11.13 -0.12
N ARG A 66 -5.83 -11.13 -0.39
CA ARG A 66 -6.61 -12.34 -0.69
C ARG A 66 -6.33 -12.90 -2.10
N GLU A 67 -6.24 -12.04 -3.10
CA GLU A 67 -6.00 -12.46 -4.49
C GLU A 67 -4.52 -12.73 -4.76
N GLY A 68 -3.63 -12.15 -3.96
CA GLY A 68 -2.19 -12.26 -4.14
C GLY A 68 -1.74 -11.73 -5.50
N LYS A 69 -2.35 -10.65 -5.99
CA LYS A 69 -2.02 -10.02 -7.27
C LYS A 69 -1.82 -8.53 -7.09
N THR A 70 -0.87 -7.96 -7.81
CA THR A 70 -0.69 -6.51 -7.88
C THR A 70 -1.93 -5.85 -8.49
N MET A 71 -2.40 -4.79 -7.87
CA MET A 71 -3.50 -3.97 -8.35
C MET A 71 -3.06 -2.52 -8.53
N VAL A 72 -3.64 -1.84 -9.52
CA VAL A 72 -3.33 -0.45 -9.85
C VAL A 72 -4.61 0.37 -9.80
N VAL A 73 -4.61 1.42 -8.99
CA VAL A 73 -5.69 2.39 -8.86
C VAL A 73 -5.18 3.73 -9.39
N GLN A 74 -5.73 4.21 -10.50
CA GLN A 74 -5.25 5.45 -11.15
C GLN A 74 -5.90 6.72 -10.61
N GLU A 75 -7.12 6.61 -10.04
CA GLU A 75 -7.89 7.71 -9.48
C GLU A 75 -8.59 7.27 -8.19
N ALA A 76 -7.84 7.21 -7.08
CA ALA A 76 -8.31 6.68 -5.79
C ALA A 76 -9.55 7.44 -5.28
N THR A 77 -9.58 8.77 -5.43
CA THR A 77 -10.73 9.61 -5.02
C THR A 77 -12.04 9.34 -5.78
N LYS A 78 -12.01 8.54 -6.87
CA LYS A 78 -13.20 8.14 -7.64
C LYS A 78 -13.46 6.63 -7.61
N ASP A 79 -12.61 5.86 -6.94
CA ASP A 79 -12.74 4.42 -6.82
C ASP A 79 -13.29 4.05 -5.45
N PHE A 80 -14.60 3.81 -5.36
CA PHE A 80 -15.24 3.42 -4.10
C PHE A 80 -14.79 2.05 -3.55
N SER A 81 -13.98 1.30 -4.31
CA SER A 81 -13.32 0.08 -3.84
C SER A 81 -11.88 0.31 -3.36
N TYR A 82 -11.43 1.57 -3.28
CA TYR A 82 -10.11 1.94 -2.78
C TYR A 82 -10.04 1.78 -1.26
N ASP A 83 -10.79 2.60 -0.52
CA ASP A 83 -10.85 2.60 0.95
C ASP A 83 -12.17 3.24 1.46
N GLU A 84 -12.50 3.05 2.75
CA GLU A 84 -13.65 3.69 3.40
C GLU A 84 -13.63 5.22 3.26
N SER A 85 -12.44 5.84 3.28
CA SER A 85 -12.26 7.29 3.12
C SER A 85 -12.78 7.82 1.77
N THR A 86 -12.86 6.98 0.73
CA THR A 86 -13.35 7.40 -0.58
C THR A 86 -14.87 7.59 -0.56
N LEU A 87 -15.57 6.79 0.24
CA LEU A 87 -17.02 6.92 0.42
C LEU A 87 -17.40 8.23 1.11
N THR A 88 -16.53 8.74 1.99
CA THR A 88 -16.71 10.00 2.71
C THR A 88 -16.10 11.20 2.00
N GLY A 89 -15.40 10.99 0.87
CA GLY A 89 -14.75 12.06 0.12
C GLY A 89 -13.52 12.65 0.83
N THR A 90 -12.88 11.87 1.71
CA THR A 90 -11.73 12.30 2.53
C THR A 90 -10.41 11.62 2.14
N THR A 91 -10.40 10.80 1.10
CA THR A 91 -9.17 10.19 0.55
C THR A 91 -8.20 11.27 0.09
N GLU A 92 -6.97 11.24 0.60
CA GLU A 92 -5.90 12.17 0.23
C GLU A 92 -5.03 11.62 -0.91
N GLU A 93 -5.02 10.30 -1.05
CA GLU A 93 -4.31 9.54 -2.07
C GLU A 93 -4.93 9.76 -3.45
N LEU A 94 -4.08 9.93 -4.46
CA LEU A 94 -4.50 10.20 -5.84
C LEU A 94 -4.46 8.93 -6.70
N ALA A 95 -3.44 8.09 -6.49
CA ALA A 95 -3.24 6.84 -7.21
C ALA A 95 -2.33 5.92 -6.41
N GLU A 96 -2.42 4.63 -6.67
CA GLU A 96 -1.63 3.62 -5.99
C GLU A 96 -1.32 2.42 -6.88
N ILE A 97 -0.11 1.86 -6.72
CA ILE A 97 0.21 0.48 -7.11
C ILE A 97 0.40 -0.33 -5.82
N CYS A 98 -0.47 -1.30 -5.59
CA CYS A 98 -0.44 -2.14 -4.40
C CYS A 98 -0.03 -3.57 -4.78
N THR A 99 1.07 -4.06 -4.23
CA THR A 99 1.71 -5.35 -4.59
C THR A 99 1.81 -6.28 -3.37
N PRO A 100 1.45 -7.57 -3.51
CA PRO A 100 1.54 -8.53 -2.41
C PRO A 100 3.00 -8.89 -2.08
N ILE A 101 3.32 -8.97 -0.79
CA ILE A 101 4.56 -9.58 -0.28
C ILE A 101 4.28 -11.06 -0.04
N LYS A 102 5.04 -11.95 -0.69
CA LYS A 102 4.81 -13.40 -0.62
C LYS A 102 5.97 -14.16 0.00
N VAL A 103 5.64 -15.18 0.80
CA VAL A 103 6.57 -16.23 1.23
C VAL A 103 6.00 -17.58 0.79
N GLY A 104 6.63 -18.17 -0.23
CA GLY A 104 6.04 -19.31 -0.93
C GLY A 104 4.70 -18.92 -1.56
N ASN A 105 3.63 -19.67 -1.24
CA ASN A 105 2.28 -19.41 -1.73
C ASN A 105 1.44 -18.51 -0.80
N LYS A 106 2.00 -18.05 0.33
CA LYS A 106 1.28 -17.22 1.29
C LYS A 106 1.60 -15.74 1.06
N THR A 107 0.58 -14.91 0.94
CA THR A 107 0.72 -13.45 1.07
C THR A 107 0.84 -13.09 2.55
N ILE A 108 1.91 -12.40 2.94
CA ILE A 108 2.20 -12.02 4.33
C ILE A 108 2.06 -10.51 4.60
N GLY A 109 1.63 -9.76 3.59
CA GLY A 109 1.51 -8.31 3.61
C GLY A 109 1.44 -7.73 2.20
N ILE A 110 1.45 -6.42 2.11
CA ILE A 110 1.47 -5.66 0.85
C ILE A 110 2.49 -4.52 0.91
N ILE A 111 2.90 -4.05 -0.26
CA ILE A 111 3.61 -2.79 -0.46
C ILE A 111 2.72 -1.90 -1.32
N GLY A 112 2.34 -0.74 -0.80
CA GLY A 112 1.66 0.34 -1.53
C GLY A 112 2.66 1.39 -1.99
N LEU A 113 2.65 1.72 -3.29
CA LEU A 113 3.33 2.89 -3.84
C LEU A 113 2.30 3.97 -4.11
N ILE A 114 2.29 5.01 -3.29
CA ILE A 114 1.15 5.89 -3.11
C ILE A 114 1.51 7.30 -3.59
N ALA A 115 0.70 7.82 -4.50
CA ALA A 115 0.81 9.19 -4.99
C ALA A 115 -0.07 10.13 -4.16
N LEU A 116 0.55 11.01 -3.38
CA LEU A 116 -0.14 12.08 -2.63
C LEU A 116 -0.21 13.41 -3.40
N LYS A 117 0.56 13.52 -4.49
CA LYS A 117 0.66 14.74 -5.30
C LYS A 117 0.50 14.45 -6.78
N LYS A 118 -0.01 15.41 -7.55
CA LYS A 118 -0.29 15.23 -8.98
C LYS A 118 0.94 14.76 -9.79
N ARG A 119 2.12 15.30 -9.49
CA ARG A 119 3.37 14.85 -10.11
C ARG A 119 3.68 13.38 -9.84
N GLN A 120 3.41 12.89 -8.63
CA GLN A 120 3.59 11.48 -8.26
C GLN A 120 2.58 10.60 -9.00
N GLN A 121 1.32 11.04 -9.09
CA GLN A 121 0.27 10.34 -9.83
C GLN A 121 0.62 10.20 -11.32
N ASP A 122 1.01 11.30 -11.97
CA ASP A 122 1.38 11.29 -13.37
C ASP A 122 2.61 10.40 -13.63
N TYR A 123 3.59 10.41 -12.72
CA TYR A 123 4.75 9.52 -12.77
C TYR A 123 4.36 8.05 -12.65
N LEU A 124 3.52 7.72 -11.65
CA LEU A 124 3.06 6.35 -11.39
C LEU A 124 2.28 5.80 -12.59
N ILE A 125 1.30 6.54 -13.11
CA ILE A 125 0.49 6.12 -14.28
C ILE A 125 1.39 5.93 -15.51
N LYS A 126 2.31 6.86 -15.76
CA LYS A 126 3.22 6.78 -16.90
C LYS A 126 4.15 5.57 -16.84
N ASN A 127 4.60 5.19 -15.65
CA ASN A 127 5.60 4.14 -15.45
C ASN A 127 5.03 2.82 -14.92
N GLN A 128 3.71 2.70 -14.77
CA GLN A 128 3.07 1.55 -14.14
C GLN A 128 3.50 0.20 -14.73
N SER A 129 3.71 0.11 -16.05
CA SER A 129 4.16 -1.12 -16.72
C SER A 129 5.55 -1.59 -16.29
N ASN A 130 6.39 -0.69 -15.76
CA ASN A 130 7.72 -0.99 -15.26
C ASN A 130 7.75 -1.21 -13.74
N MET A 131 6.64 -0.92 -13.05
CA MET A 131 6.53 -0.94 -11.59
C MET A 131 5.62 -2.06 -11.09
N VAL A 132 4.77 -2.60 -11.97
CA VAL A 132 4.02 -3.83 -11.76
C VAL A 132 4.90 -5.01 -12.19
N MET A 133 5.16 -5.94 -11.27
CA MET A 133 5.90 -7.18 -11.52
C MET A 133 4.99 -8.32 -11.95
#